data_AF-A0A6G1C9J0-F1
#
_entry.id   AF-A0A6G1C9J0-F1
#
_cell.length_a   1.000
_cell.length_b   1.000
_cell.length_c   1.000
_cell.angle_alpha   90.00
_cell.angle_beta   90.00
_cell.angle_gamma   90.00
#
_symmetry.space_group_name_H-M   'P 1'
#
loop_
_entity.id
_entity.type
_entity.pdbx_description
1 polymer ?
#
loop_
_entity_poly.entity_id
_entity_poly.type
_entity_poly.pdbx_seq_one_letter_code
_entity_poly.pdbx_strand_id
1 'polypeptide(L)'
;MDSYYYSMFFLLPPILYMSYHLTRTLTDKKKPTTHGLKAHPLLGHLPAFVKNSHRFLDWTTKLIIDSPEMRMGYWIPGMRTGIITCNPADVEHILRANFDN
;
A
#
# COMPACT_ATOMS: atom_id res chain seq x y z
N MET A 1 -41.88 8.85 4.78
CA MET A 1 -40.69 7.98 4.94
C MET A 1 -40.22 7.41 3.60
N ASP A 2 -41.11 7.31 2.61
CA ASP A 2 -40.89 6.60 1.34
C ASP A 2 -39.90 7.29 0.40
N SER A 3 -39.86 8.63 0.40
CA SER A 3 -38.93 9.41 -0.43
C SER A 3 -37.45 9.08 -0.19
N TYR A 4 -37.06 8.77 1.05
CA TYR A 4 -35.68 8.40 1.40
C TYR A 4 -35.28 7.03 0.83
N TYR A 5 -36.22 6.09 0.76
CA TYR A 5 -35.96 4.77 0.17
C TYR A 5 -35.74 4.87 -1.34
N TYR A 6 -36.54 5.68 -2.04
CA TYR A 6 -36.35 5.93 -3.46
C TYR A 6 -35.02 6.65 -3.74
N SER A 7 -34.65 7.65 -2.93
CA SER A 7 -33.35 8.33 -3.09
C SER A 7 -32.18 7.38 -2.82
N MET A 8 -32.28 6.50 -1.80
CA MET A 8 -31.23 5.55 -1.48
C MET A 8 -31.09 4.46 -2.56
N PHE A 9 -32.19 3.96 -3.11
CA PHE A 9 -32.20 3.01 -4.23
C PHE A 9 -31.62 3.60 -5.51
N PHE A 10 -31.79 4.90 -5.76
CA PHE A 10 -31.23 5.57 -6.94
C PHE A 10 -29.73 5.85 -6.80
N LEU A 11 -29.25 6.16 -5.58
CA LEU A 11 -27.84 6.48 -5.32
C LEU A 11 -26.96 5.25 -5.09
N LEU A 12 -27.51 4.15 -4.59
CA LEU A 12 -26.74 2.92 -4.31
C LEU A 12 -26.03 2.33 -5.55
N PRO A 13 -26.69 2.13 -6.70
CA PRO A 13 -26.07 1.54 -7.89
C PRO A 13 -24.85 2.32 -8.41
N PRO A 14 -24.89 3.65 -8.60
CA PRO A 14 -23.72 4.39 -9.07
C PRO A 14 -22.60 4.40 -8.02
N ILE A 15 -22.92 4.47 -6.72
CA ILE A 15 -21.91 4.39 -5.65
C ILE A 15 -21.20 3.02 -5.69
N LEU A 16 -21.96 1.93 -5.79
CA LEU A 16 -21.40 0.58 -5.89
C LEU A 16 -20.58 0.41 -7.18
N TYR A 17 -21.07 0.89 -8.32
CA TYR A 17 -20.37 0.86 -9.60
C TYR A 17 -19.04 1.62 -9.54
N MET A 18 -19.06 2.85 -9.01
CA MET A 18 -17.85 3.65 -8.83
C MET A 18 -16.88 3.01 -7.85
N SER A 19 -17.37 2.42 -6.75
CA SER A 19 -16.52 1.70 -5.80
C SER A 19 -15.88 0.44 -6.40
N TYR A 20 -16.62 -0.28 -7.24
CA TYR A 20 -16.13 -1.46 -7.97
C TYR A 20 -15.08 -1.05 -9.01
N HIS A 21 -15.33 0.00 -9.79
CA HIS A 21 -14.37 0.48 -10.78
C HIS A 21 -13.11 1.04 -10.11
N LEU A 22 -13.25 1.74 -8.98
CA LEU A 22 -12.12 2.21 -8.18
C LEU A 22 -11.31 1.05 -7.63
N THR A 23 -11.93 0.06 -6.99
CA THR A 23 -11.21 -1.12 -6.48
C THR A 23 -10.51 -1.89 -7.59
N ARG A 24 -11.12 -2.02 -8.77
CA ARG A 24 -10.51 -2.68 -9.93
C ARG A 24 -9.27 -1.94 -10.44
N THR A 25 -9.39 -0.63 -10.69
CA THR A 25 -8.26 0.20 -11.14
C THR A 25 -7.09 0.26 -10.15
N LEU A 26 -7.39 0.15 -8.85
CA LEU A 26 -6.37 0.10 -7.80
C LEU A 26 -5.74 -1.29 -7.66
N THR A 27 -6.50 -2.36 -7.92
CA THR A 27 -6.03 -3.76 -7.80
C THR A 27 -5.23 -4.23 -9.02
N ASP A 28 -5.50 -3.69 -10.21
CA ASP A 28 -4.80 -4.03 -11.46
C ASP A 28 -3.34 -3.53 -11.51
N LYS A 29 -2.93 -2.65 -10.58
CA LYS A 29 -1.53 -2.23 -10.46
C LYS A 29 -0.71 -3.39 -9.91
N LYS A 30 0.38 -3.75 -10.60
CA LYS A 30 1.34 -4.77 -10.15
C LYS A 30 1.68 -4.55 -8.68
N LYS A 31 1.21 -5.46 -7.83
CA LYS A 31 1.46 -5.40 -6.40
C LYS A 31 2.96 -5.63 -6.20
N PRO A 32 3.65 -4.75 -5.46
CA PRO A 32 5.04 -5.02 -5.12
C PRO A 32 5.16 -6.39 -4.44
N THR A 33 6.25 -7.09 -4.70
CA THR A 33 6.61 -8.29 -3.95
C THR A 33 6.75 -7.87 -2.49
N THR A 34 5.82 -8.35 -1.66
CA THR A 34 5.78 -7.95 -0.26
C THR A 34 5.64 -9.18 0.61
N HIS A 35 6.72 -9.52 1.28
CA HIS A 35 6.72 -10.59 2.25
C HIS A 35 6.04 -10.10 3.53
N GLY A 36 4.99 -10.80 3.97
CA GLY A 36 4.32 -10.53 5.26
C GLY A 36 3.40 -9.29 5.35
N LEU A 37 3.44 -8.33 4.41
CA LEU A 37 2.54 -7.17 4.44
C LEU A 37 1.34 -7.34 3.51
N LYS A 38 0.15 -7.37 4.10
CA LYS A 38 -1.12 -7.52 3.38
C LYS A 38 -1.67 -6.17 2.96
N ALA A 39 -1.89 -5.99 1.65
CA ALA A 39 -2.56 -4.81 1.11
C ALA A 39 -4.08 -4.88 1.31
N HIS A 40 -4.67 -3.77 1.76
CA HIS A 40 -6.11 -3.54 1.76
C HIS A 40 -6.58 -3.13 0.34
N PRO A 41 -7.74 -3.60 -0.16
CA PRO A 41 -8.20 -3.33 -1.53
C PRO A 41 -8.33 -1.84 -1.87
N LEU A 42 -8.76 -1.03 -0.89
CA LEU A 42 -8.99 0.41 -1.08
C LEU A 42 -7.84 1.29 -0.57
N LEU A 43 -7.21 0.88 0.53
CA LEU A 43 -6.25 1.71 1.26
C LEU A 43 -4.80 1.25 1.04
N GLY A 44 -4.59 0.22 0.20
CA GLY A 44 -3.29 -0.39 0.00
C GLY A 44 -2.68 -0.77 1.35
N HIS A 45 -1.44 -0.33 1.57
CA HIS A 45 -0.65 -0.66 2.75
C HIS A 45 -0.83 0.37 3.88
N LEU A 46 -1.55 1.48 3.63
CA LEU A 46 -1.72 2.59 4.56
C LEU A 46 -2.27 2.17 5.93
N PRO A 47 -3.29 1.30 6.04
CA PRO A 47 -3.83 0.93 7.35
C PRO A 47 -2.80 0.22 8.23
N ALA A 48 -1.93 -0.58 7.61
CA ALA A 48 -0.86 -1.29 8.33
C ALA A 48 0.19 -0.30 8.86
N PHE A 49 0.55 0.72 8.08
CA PHE A 49 1.46 1.79 8.53
C PHE A 49 0.86 2.63 9.66
N VAL A 50 -0.41 3.02 9.56
CA VAL A 50 -1.09 3.80 10.61
C VAL A 50 -1.15 2.99 11.91
N LYS A 51 -1.55 1.71 11.84
CA LYS A 51 -1.65 0.81 13.01
C LYS A 51 -0.31 0.61 13.70
N ASN A 52 0.79 0.51 12.95
CA ASN A 52 2.13 0.24 13.48
C ASN A 52 3.01 1.50 13.60
N SER A 53 2.44 2.69 13.42
CA SER A 53 3.18 3.97 13.45
C SER A 53 4.02 4.17 14.71
N HIS A 54 3.47 3.81 15.88
CA HIS A 54 4.14 3.87 17.18
C HIS A 54 5.42 3.01 17.28
N ARG A 55 5.57 2.02 16.40
CA ARG A 55 6.72 1.11 16.32
C ARG A 55 7.19 0.92 14.88
N PHE A 56 7.09 1.98 14.08
CA PHE A 56 7.28 1.90 12.64
C PHE A 56 8.61 1.25 12.26
N LEU A 57 9.71 1.66 12.88
CA LEU A 57 11.04 1.12 12.59
C LEU A 57 11.14 -0.36 12.94
N ASP A 58 10.89 -0.73 14.20
CA ASP A 58 10.91 -2.13 14.67
C ASP A 58 10.03 -3.05 13.81
N TRP A 59 8.83 -2.59 13.48
CA TRP A 59 7.85 -3.36 12.73
C TRP A 59 8.26 -3.55 11.27
N THR A 60 8.74 -2.48 10.61
CA THR A 60 9.24 -2.59 9.23
C THR A 60 10.49 -3.44 9.16
N THR A 61 11.44 -3.30 10.09
CA THR A 61 12.64 -4.13 10.15
C THR A 61 12.31 -5.61 10.29
N LYS A 62 11.33 -5.98 11.13
CA LYS A 62 10.88 -7.39 11.23
C LYS A 62 10.35 -7.92 9.89
N LEU A 63 9.48 -7.14 9.22
CA LEU A 63 8.94 -7.52 7.91
C LEU A 63 10.03 -7.69 6.85
N ILE A 64 11.10 -6.90 6.93
CA ILE A 64 12.23 -6.95 6.00
C ILE A 64 13.16 -8.14 6.30
N ILE A 65 13.44 -8.44 7.57
CA ILE A 65 14.25 -9.61 7.97
C ILE A 65 13.56 -10.91 7.57
N ASP A 66 12.22 -10.97 7.68
CA ASP A 66 11.44 -12.12 7.26
C ASP A 66 11.38 -12.30 5.73
N SER A 67 11.87 -11.32 4.96
CA SER A 67 11.90 -11.34 3.49
C SER A 67 13.22 -11.92 2.97
N PRO A 68 13.21 -12.88 2.02
CA PRO A 68 14.43 -13.47 1.45
C PRO A 68 15.39 -12.47 0.80
N GLU A 69 14.86 -11.36 0.25
CA GLU A 69 15.67 -10.35 -0.43
C GLU A 69 16.05 -9.16 0.45
N MET A 70 15.69 -9.17 1.74
CA MET A 70 15.81 -8.00 2.64
C MET A 70 15.18 -6.73 2.06
N ARG A 71 14.08 -6.92 1.34
CA ARG A 71 13.34 -5.87 0.64
C ARG A 71 11.85 -6.05 0.86
N MET A 72 11.17 -4.93 0.81
CA MET A 72 9.74 -4.84 0.99
C MET A 72 9.20 -3.71 0.13
N GLY A 73 8.37 -4.03 -0.86
CA GLY A 73 7.63 -2.99 -1.56
C GLY A 73 6.32 -2.65 -0.84
N TYR A 74 5.81 -1.45 -1.06
CA TYR A 74 4.52 -1.04 -0.54
C TYR A 74 3.84 -0.08 -1.52
N TRP A 75 2.52 -0.02 -1.43
CA TRP A 75 1.72 0.91 -2.22
C TRP A 75 0.61 1.52 -1.37
N ILE A 76 0.47 2.83 -1.44
CA ILE A 76 -0.56 3.62 -0.77
C ILE A 76 -1.35 4.37 -1.85
N PRO A 77 -2.69 4.35 -1.85
CA PRO A 77 -3.49 5.12 -2.79
C PRO A 77 -3.12 6.59 -2.77
N GLY A 78 -2.99 7.19 -3.95
CA GLY A 78 -2.54 8.58 -4.10
C GLY A 78 -1.02 8.79 -3.97
N MET A 79 -0.26 7.76 -3.59
CA MET A 79 1.21 7.80 -3.55
C MET A 79 1.83 6.91 -4.63
N ARG A 80 3.09 7.20 -4.97
CA ARG A 80 3.90 6.29 -5.78
C ARG A 80 4.20 5.03 -4.97
N THR A 81 4.22 3.87 -5.63
CA THR A 81 4.72 2.63 -5.05
C THR A 81 6.16 2.84 -4.60
N GLY A 82 6.47 2.47 -3.36
CA GLY A 82 7.81 2.58 -2.78
C GLY A 82 8.42 1.21 -2.53
N ILE A 83 9.75 1.17 -2.41
CA ILE A 83 10.49 0.00 -1.96
C ILE A 83 11.32 0.42 -0.76
N ILE A 84 11.24 -0.36 0.32
CA ILE A 84 12.11 -0.27 1.48
C ILE A 84 13.11 -1.42 1.36
N THR A 85 14.40 -1.11 1.41
CA THR A 85 15.48 -2.10 1.30
C THR A 85 16.44 -1.99 2.47
N CYS A 86 16.82 -3.14 3.02
CA CYS A 86 17.96 -3.30 3.92
C CYS A 86 19.07 -4.14 3.28
N ASN A 87 18.98 -4.44 1.98
CA ASN A 87 20.04 -5.15 1.27
C ASN A 87 21.26 -4.21 1.13
N PRO A 88 22.43 -4.60 1.65
CA PRO A 88 23.62 -3.73 1.64
C PRO A 88 24.05 -3.31 0.22
N ALA A 89 23.86 -4.18 -0.78
CA ALA A 89 24.20 -3.85 -2.17
C ALA A 89 23.33 -2.70 -2.73
N ASP A 90 22.06 -2.65 -2.37
CA ASP A 90 21.18 -1.55 -2.78
C ASP A 90 21.49 -0.26 -2.04
N VAL A 91 21.76 -0.39 -0.74
CA VAL A 91 22.10 0.76 0.11
C VAL A 91 23.37 1.40 -0.44
N GLU A 92 24.39 0.60 -0.74
CA GLU A 92 25.62 1.09 -1.38
C GLU A 92 25.33 1.76 -2.72
N HIS A 93 24.51 1.15 -3.58
CA HIS A 93 24.13 1.74 -4.86
C HIS A 93 23.42 3.09 -4.69
N ILE A 94 22.45 3.18 -3.78
CA ILE A 94 21.72 4.43 -3.49
C ILE A 94 22.67 5.50 -2.97
N LEU A 95 23.57 5.14 -2.05
CA LEU A 95 24.53 6.07 -1.47
C LEU A 95 25.50 6.61 -2.53
N ARG A 96 26.09 5.74 -3.36
CA ARG A 96 26.99 6.13 -4.45
C ARG A 96 26.30 6.95 -5.55
N ALA A 97 25.03 6.69 -5.83
CA ALA A 97 24.32 7.31 -6.95
C ALA A 97 23.72 8.69 -6.60
N ASN A 98 23.46 8.96 -5.32
CA ASN A 98 22.70 10.16 -4.91
C ASN A 98 23.47 11.10 -3.98
N PHE A 99 24.66 10.72 -3.51
CA PHE A 99 25.48 11.55 -2.64
C PHE A 99 26.90 11.63 -3.22
N ASP A 100 27.41 12.86 -3.34
CA ASP A 100 28.83 13.09 -3.63
C ASP A 100 29.61 12.70 -2.38
N ASN A 101 30.44 11.65 -2.51
CA ASN A 101 31.15 11.01 -1.42
C ASN A 101 32.58 11.54 -1.27
#